data_AF-A0A822YFS1-F1
#
_entry.id   AF-A0A822YFS1-F1
#
_cell.length_a   1.000
_cell.length_b   1.000
_cell.length_c   1.000
_cell.angle_alpha   90.00
_cell.angle_beta   90.00
_cell.angle_gamma   90.00
#
_symmetry.space_group_name_H-M   'P 1'
#
loop_
_entity.id
_entity.type
_entity.pdbx_description
1 polymer ?
#
loop_
_entity_poly.entity_id
_entity_poly.type
_entity_poly.pdbx_seq_one_letter_code
_entity_poly.pdbx_strand_id
1 'polypeptide(L)' 'MDATSHKGCQIRRETAHGESVCCNNVRALFDELPTPHLVVEITAFPGGPLKEKDYAKAEKLERVLRSGPSI' A
#
# COMPACT_ATOMS: atom_id res chain seq x y z
N MET A 1 -3.55 -18.51 6.73
CA MET A 1 -2.70 -17.39 6.26
C MET A 1 -2.91 -16.26 7.23
N ASP A 2 -1.98 -16.07 8.17
CA ASP A 2 -2.00 -15.04 9.21
C ASP A 2 -2.08 -13.65 8.57
N ALA A 3 -3.25 -13.02 8.71
CA ALA A 3 -3.46 -11.63 8.37
C ALA A 3 -3.62 -10.86 9.68
N THR A 4 -2.58 -10.13 10.08
CA THR A 4 -2.63 -9.26 11.25
C THR A 4 -3.07 -7.87 10.80
N SER A 5 -4.11 -7.32 11.43
CA SER A 5 -4.59 -5.97 11.13
C SER A 5 -4.01 -4.99 12.13
N HIS A 6 -3.23 -3.99 11.68
CA HIS A 6 -2.70 -2.93 12.53
C HIS A 6 -3.19 -1.58 12.01
N LYS A 7 -3.92 -0.82 12.85
CA LYS A 7 -4.48 0.51 12.52
C LYS A 7 -5.30 0.54 11.22
N GLY A 8 -6.02 -0.55 10.92
CA GLY A 8 -6.86 -0.67 9.72
C GLY A 8 -6.09 -1.02 8.43
N CYS A 9 -4.79 -1.32 8.55
CA CYS A 9 -3.99 -1.85 7.45
C CYS A 9 -3.86 -3.37 7.58
N GLN A 10 -4.03 -4.07 6.46
CA GLN A 10 -3.86 -5.51 6.43
C GLN A 10 -2.37 -5.83 6.21
N ILE A 11 -1.75 -6.48 7.18
CA ILE A 11 -0.39 -6.98 7.08
C ILE A 11 -0.46 -8.46 6.68
N ARG A 12 0.27 -8.85 5.65
CA ARG A 12 0.34 -10.23 5.14
C ARG A 12 1.80 -10.60 4.96
N ARG A 13 2.16 -11.80 5.41
CA ARG A 13 3.46 -12.40 5.08
C ARG A 13 3.38 -13.03 3.69
N GLU A 14 4.11 -12.49 2.71
CA GLU A 14 4.10 -13.00 1.33
C GLU A 14 5.21 -14.03 1.08
N THR A 15 6.35 -13.90 1.78
CA THR A 15 7.46 -14.87 1.70
C THR A 15 8.06 -15.14 3.07
N ALA A 16 9.08 -16.02 3.14
CA ALA A 16 9.80 -16.26 4.38
C ALA A 16 10.46 -15.00 4.97
N HIS A 17 10.82 -14.03 4.11
CA HIS A 17 11.54 -12.79 4.45
C HIS A 17 10.79 -11.52 4.03
N GLY A 18 9.55 -11.67 3.57
CA GLY A 18 8.78 -10.62 2.93
C GLY A 18 7.44 -10.40 3.61
N GLU A 19 7.20 -9.18 4.07
CA GLU A 19 5.95 -8.75 4.66
C GLU A 19 5.36 -7.60 3.83
N SER A 20 4.07 -7.71 3.48
CA SER A 20 3.36 -6.65 2.80
C SER A 20 2.23 -6.04 3.61
N VAL A 21 2.02 -4.75 3.39
CA VAL A 21 1.03 -3.91 4.05
C VAL A 21 0.15 -3.30 2.97
N CYS A 22 -1.16 -3.57 3.03
CA CYS A 22 -2.12 -3.14 2.01
C CYS A 22 -3.10 -2.10 2.56
N CYS A 23 -3.06 -0.87 2.02
CA CYS A 23 -3.92 0.24 2.40
C CYS A 23 -4.24 1.15 1.21
N ASN A 24 -5.51 1.56 1.04
CA ASN A 24 -5.94 2.57 0.06
C ASN A 24 -5.36 2.36 -1.35
N ASN A 25 -5.42 1.12 -1.88
CA ASN A 25 -4.84 0.70 -3.17
C ASN A 25 -3.31 0.70 -3.26
N VAL A 26 -2.61 0.96 -2.17
CA VAL A 26 -1.15 0.81 -2.06
C VAL A 26 -0.84 -0.51 -1.39
N ARG A 27 0.04 -1.29 -1.99
CA ARG A 27 0.72 -2.41 -1.37
C ARG A 27 2.18 -2.01 -1.18
N ALA A 28 2.66 -2.01 0.05
CA ALA A 28 4.08 -1.89 0.34
C ALA A 28 4.60 -3.26 0.74
N LEU A 29 5.61 -3.78 0.04
CA LEU A 29 6.32 -5.01 0.37
C LEU A 29 7.69 -4.63 0.92
N PHE A 30 7.99 -5.10 2.13
CA PHE A 30 9.32 -5.05 2.71
C PHE A 30 9.99 -6.40 2.51
N ASP A 31 11.15 -6.42 1.86
CA ASP A 31 11.99 -7.62 1.68
C ASP A 31 13.37 -7.38 2.29
N GLU A 32 13.78 -8.28 3.19
CA GLU A 32 14.97 -8.12 4.03
C GLU A 32 16.29 -8.52 3.35
N LEU A 33 16.31 -9.01 2.09
CA LEU A 33 17.52 -9.64 1.53
C LEU A 33 17.93 -9.21 0.12
N PRO A 34 19.25 -9.09 -0.18
CA PRO A 34 20.41 -8.95 0.74
C PRO A 34 20.59 -7.51 1.28
N THR A 35 19.73 -6.58 0.86
CA THR A 35 19.63 -5.21 1.34
C THR A 35 18.14 -5.00 1.62
N PRO A 36 17.74 -4.26 2.67
CA PRO A 36 16.33 -3.99 2.90
C PRO A 36 15.76 -3.19 1.72
N HIS A 37 14.80 -3.77 1.01
CA HIS A 37 14.11 -3.13 -0.10
C HIS A 37 12.65 -2.91 0.27
N LEU A 38 12.17 -1.67 0.09
CA LEU A 38 10.76 -1.36 0.15
C LEU A 38 10.24 -1.18 -1.28
N VAL A 39 9.36 -2.07 -1.71
CA VAL A 39 8.66 -1.98 -2.99
C VAL A 39 7.26 -1.46 -2.74
N VAL A 40 6.90 -0.34 -3.35
CA VAL A 40 5.55 0.23 -3.25
C VAL A 40 4.83 0.08 -4.58
N GLU A 41 3.78 -0.72 -4.58
CA GLU A 41 2.89 -0.91 -5.72
C GLU A 41 1.58 -0.15 -5.48
N ILE A 42 1.29 0.78 -6.36
CA ILE A 42 -0.02 1.45 -6.38
C ILE A 42 -0.85 0.76 -7.44
N THR A 43 -1.95 0.14 -7.02
CA THR A 43 -2.90 -0.46 -7.95
C THR A 43 -3.42 0.64 -8.87
N ALA A 44 -3.31 0.45 -10.18
CA ALA A 44 -3.79 1.42 -11.14
C ALA A 44 -5.27 1.74 -10.89
N PHE A 45 -5.63 3.02 -11.02
CA PHE A 45 -7.04 3.38 -11.08
C PHE A 45 -7.70 2.65 -12.25
N PRO A 46 -8.98 2.25 -12.11
CA PRO A 46 -9.68 1.55 -13.16
C PRO A 46 -9.64 2.37 -14.46
N GLY A 47 -9.26 1.73 -15.56
CA GLY A 47 -9.28 2.36 -16.88
C GLY A 47 -10.71 2.69 -17.31
N GLY A 48 -10.89 3.83 -18.00
CA GLY A 48 -12.19 4.33 -18.45
C GLY A 48 -12.62 5.62 -17.75
N PRO A 49 -13.87 6.08 -17.93
CA PRO A 49 -14.36 7.30 -17.30
C PRO A 49 -14.39 7.12 -15.78
N LEU A 50 -13.56 7.90 -15.09
CA LEU A 50 -13.44 7.90 -13.65
C LEU A 50 -14.75 8.37 -13.02
N LYS A 51 -15.19 7.66 -11.96
CA LYS A 51 -16.35 8.05 -11.17
C LYS A 51 -15.90 8.86 -9.97
N GLU A 52 -16.82 9.61 -9.35
CA GLU A 52 -16.54 10.42 -8.15
C GLU A 52 -15.82 9.63 -7.05
N LYS A 53 -16.21 8.36 -6.84
CA LYS A 53 -15.56 7.44 -5.88
C LYS A 53 -14.07 7.20 -6.16
N ASP A 54 -13.64 7.28 -7.42
CA ASP A 54 -12.26 7.04 -7.83
C ASP A 54 -11.43 8.29 -7.53
N TYR A 55 -11.98 9.48 -7.78
CA TYR A 55 -11.39 10.75 -7.34
C TYR A 55 -11.27 10.84 -5.81
N ALA A 56 -12.30 10.46 -5.07
CA ALA A 56 -12.25 10.44 -3.60
C ALA A 56 -11.16 9.49 -3.05
N LYS A 57 -10.92 8.35 -3.73
CA LYS A 57 -9.81 7.45 -3.40
C LYS A 57 -8.45 8.08 -3.72
N ALA A 58 -8.32 8.75 -4.86
CA ALA A 58 -7.09 9.45 -5.25
C ALA A 58 -6.73 10.58 -4.28
N GLU A 59 -7.70 11.39 -3.88
CA GLU A 59 -7.51 12.46 -2.90
C GLU A 59 -7.04 11.92 -1.55
N LYS A 60 -7.66 10.84 -1.07
CA LYS A 60 -7.26 10.20 0.19
C LYS A 60 -5.82 9.68 0.12
N LEU A 61 -5.43 9.11 -1.03
CA LEU A 61 -4.07 8.63 -1.25
C LEU A 61 -3.05 9.78 -1.27
N GLU A 62 -3.32 10.84 -2.03
CA GLU A 62 -2.48 12.06 -2.06
C GLU A 62 -2.28 12.66 -0.67
N ARG A 63 -3.35 12.75 0.13
CA ARG A 63 -3.28 13.29 1.49
C ARG A 63 -2.37 12.45 2.39
N VAL A 64 -2.45 11.12 2.29
CA VAL A 64 -1.59 10.23 3.07
C VAL A 64 -0.13 10.36 2.63
N LEU A 65 0.15 10.41 1.33
CA LEU A 65 1.52 10.57 0.81
C LEU A 65 2.15 11.92 1.20
N ARG A 66 1.37 13.00 1.26
CA ARG A 66 1.86 14.34 1.66
C ARG A 66 2.03 14.53 3.16
N SER A 67 1.29 13.80 3.98
CA SER A 67 1.28 13.96 5.45
C SER A 67 2.14 12.93 6.17
N GLY A 68 2.54 11.86 5.50
CA GLY A 68 3.52 10.91 6.03
C GLY A 68 4.90 11.57 6.19
N PRO A 69 5.70 11.14 7.17
CA PRO A 69 7.11 11.54 7.23
C PRO A 69 7.80 11.11 5.93
N SER A 70 8.23 12.08 5.13
CA SER A 70 9.15 11.83 4.02
C SER A 70 10.49 11.45 4.61
N ILE A 71 10.90 10.19 4.42
CA ILE A 71 12.24 9.72 4.81
C ILE A 71 13.27 10.13 3.76
#